data_AF-A0A7U9RW35-F1
#
_entry.id   AF-A0A7U9RW35-F1
#
_cell.length_a   1.000
_cell.length_b   1.000
_cell.length_c   1.000
_cell.angle_alpha   90.00
_cell.angle_beta   90.00
_cell.angle_gamma   90.00
#
_symmetry.space_group_name_H-M   'P 1'
#
loop_
_entity.id
_entity.type
_entity.pdbx_description
1 polymer ?
#
loop_
_entity_poly.entity_id
_entity_poly.type
_entity_poly.pdbx_seq_one_letter_code
_entity_poly.pdbx_strand_id
1 'polypeptide(L)' 'MKFVPHSYQRFAIEYIKSHPMAAVLLDMGLG' A
#
# COMPACT_ATOMS: atom_id res chain seq x y z
N MET A 1 -0.61 19.97 -1.69
CA MET A 1 0.34 18.99 -1.14
C MET A 1 0.41 17.81 -2.12
N LYS A 2 1.59 17.32 -2.51
CA LYS A 2 1.71 16.17 -3.44
C LYS A 2 1.85 14.89 -2.61
N PHE A 3 1.07 13.86 -2.93
CA PHE A 3 1.22 12.55 -2.31
C PHE A 3 2.50 11.90 -2.82
N VAL A 4 3.40 11.54 -1.90
CA VAL A 4 4.62 10.79 -2.19
C VAL A 4 4.57 9.53 -1.34
N PRO A 5 4.29 8.36 -1.92
CA PRO A 5 4.11 7.14 -1.15
C PRO A 5 5.43 6.75 -0.49
N HIS A 6 5.35 6.40 0.79
CA HIS A 6 6.43 5.73 1.49
C HIS A 6 6.70 4.36 0.84
N SER A 7 7.87 3.79 1.12
CA SER A 7 8.30 2.51 0.55
C SER A 7 7.29 1.38 0.78
N TYR A 8 6.73 1.28 1.99
CA TYR A 8 5.72 0.28 2.33
C TYR A 8 4.41 0.47 1.56
N GLN A 9 3.97 1.71 1.35
CA GLN A 9 2.78 2.03 0.56
C GLN A 9 3.00 1.64 -0.91
N ARG A 10 4.19 1.93 -1.44
CA ARG A 10 4.55 1.57 -2.82
C ARG A 10 4.56 0.05 -3.01
N PHE A 11 5.10 -0.70 -2.04
CA PHE A 11 5.03 -2.16 -2.05
C PHE A 11 3.59 -2.68 -2.00
N ALA A 12 2.77 -2.19 -1.07
CA ALA A 12 1.38 -2.61 -0.94
C ALA A 12 0.56 -2.32 -2.21
N ILE A 13 0.78 -1.15 -2.84
CA ILE A 13 0.14 -0.78 -4.11
C ILE A 13 0.49 -1.77 -5.21
N GLU A 14 1.77 -2.07 -5.41
CA GLU A 14 2.19 -3.03 -6.45
C GLU A 14 1.72 -4.46 -6.14
N TYR A 15 1.63 -4.83 -4.87
CA TYR A 15 1.12 -6.13 -4.45
C TYR A 15 -0.37 -6.29 -4.78
N ILE A 16 -1.22 -5.30 -4.46
CA ILE A 16 -2.65 -5.33 -4.77
C ILE A 16 -2.88 -5.34 -6.29
N LYS A 17 -2.08 -4.60 -7.06
CA LYS A 17 -2.19 -4.58 -8.54
C LYS A 17 -1.91 -5.94 -9.18
N SER A 18 -1.00 -6.72 -8.59
CA SER A 18 -0.63 -8.06 -9.09
C SER A 18 -1.49 -9.19 -8.52
N HIS A 19 -2.15 -8.98 -7.37
CA HIS A 19 -2.96 -9.97 -6.69
C HIS A 19 -4.42 -9.49 -6.61
N PRO A 20 -5.30 -9.89 -7.54
CA PRO A 20 -6.67 -9.39 -7.62
C PRO A 20 -7.53 -9.72 -6.39
N MET A 21 -7.12 -10.69 -5.57
CA MET A 21 -7.67 -10.96 -4.24
C MET A 21 -6.52 -11.07 -3.23
N ALA A 22 -6.41 -10.08 -2.35
CA ALA A 22 -5.42 -10.03 -1.29
C ALA A 22 -5.94 -9.17 -0.13
N ALA A 23 -5.42 -9.41 1.07
CA ALA A 23 -5.59 -8.53 2.22
C ALA A 23 -4.24 -7.90 2.58
N VAL A 24 -4.23 -6.59 2.82
CA VAL A 24 -3.05 -5.87 3.31
C VAL A 24 -3.31 -5.48 4.76
N LEU A 25 -2.49 -6.00 5.68
CA LEU A 25 -2.56 -5.67 7.10
C LEU A 25 -1.55 -4.57 7.40
N LEU A 26 -2.04 -3.39 7.79
CA LEU A 26 -1.23 -2.23 8.18
C LEU A 26 -1.65 -1.78 9.57
N ASP A 27 -0.70 -1.24 10.32
CA ASP A 27 -1.00 -0.53 11.55
C ASP A 27 -1.79 0.76 11.26
N MET A 28 -2.48 1.24 12.29
CA MET A 28 -3.26 2.47 12.21
C MET A 28 -2.37 3.68 11.90
N GLY A 29 -2.85 4.58 11.03
CA GLY A 29 -2.14 5.81 10.67
C GLY A 29 -1.07 5.63 9.58
N LEU A 30 -0.96 4.44 8.98
CA LEU A 30 -0.06 4.17 7.84
C LEU A 30 -0.70 4.49 6.46
N GLY A 31 -1.87 5.14 6.47
CA GLY A 31 -2.55 5.67 5.28
C GLY A 31 -2.21 7.13 5.02
#